data_AF-A0A2V8XP91-F1
#
_entry.id   AF-A0A2V8XP91-F1
#
_cell.length_a   1.000
_cell.length_b   1.000
_cell.length_c   1.000
_cell.angle_alpha   90.00
_cell.angle_beta   90.00
_cell.angle_gamma   90.00
#
_symmetry.space_group_name_H-M   'P 1'
#
loop_
_entity.id
_entity.type
_entity.pdbx_description
1 polymer ?
#
loop_
_entity_poly.entity_id
_entity_poly.type
_entity_poly.pdbx_seq_one_letter_code
_entity_poly.pdbx_strand_id
1 'polypeptide(L)'
;MCFCIAAIALSFSPACYGQQNSTAPPQGPAVRTTSEEVLLDVVVRDKKGHPVNNLKPEDFQVFDNGELKKIIAFRLVQGGEAVAAGGSRMPLDPLRQVRLVTMIFQC
;
A
#
# COMPACT_ATOMS: atom_id res chain seq x y z
N MET A 1 -23.53 -90.54 3.23
CA MET A 1 -22.24 -90.74 3.92
C MET A 1 -21.60 -89.37 4.15
N CYS A 2 -21.30 -89.01 5.41
CA CYS A 2 -20.60 -87.81 5.92
C CYS A 2 -21.09 -86.42 5.44
N PHE A 3 -21.95 -85.71 6.18
CA PHE A 3 -21.64 -84.83 7.33
C PHE A 3 -20.43 -83.91 7.15
N CYS A 4 -20.65 -82.59 7.15
CA CYS A 4 -20.12 -81.67 8.17
C CYS A 4 -20.75 -80.27 8.01
N ILE A 5 -21.47 -79.88 9.06
CA ILE A 5 -22.02 -78.55 9.30
C ILE A 5 -20.86 -77.66 9.76
N ALA A 6 -20.72 -76.46 9.17
CA ALA A 6 -19.94 -75.38 9.76
C ALA A 6 -20.72 -74.07 9.61
N ALA A 7 -21.35 -73.64 10.70
CA ALA A 7 -22.00 -72.35 10.80
C ALA A 7 -20.92 -71.28 11.02
N ILE A 8 -20.71 -70.40 10.04
CA ILE A 8 -19.86 -69.21 10.16
C ILE A 8 -20.79 -68.05 10.52
N ALA A 9 -20.80 -67.66 11.79
CA ALA A 9 -21.42 -66.42 12.24
C ALA A 9 -20.47 -65.26 11.93
N LEU A 10 -20.76 -64.51 10.86
CA LEU A 10 -20.08 -63.26 10.52
C LEU A 10 -20.67 -62.12 11.36
N SER A 11 -19.99 -61.78 12.45
CA SER A 11 -20.28 -60.60 13.26
C SER A 11 -19.97 -59.33 12.45
N PHE A 12 -21.00 -58.65 11.97
CA PHE A 12 -20.90 -57.32 11.37
C PHE A 12 -20.75 -56.28 12.50
N SER A 13 -19.53 -55.78 12.73
CA SER A 13 -19.29 -54.58 13.52
C SER A 13 -19.40 -53.34 12.62
N PRO A 14 -20.32 -52.39 12.87
CA PRO A 14 -20.32 -51.13 12.15
C PRO A 14 -19.11 -50.30 12.61
N ALA A 15 -18.19 -50.03 11.69
CA ALA A 15 -17.13 -49.05 11.90
C ALA A 15 -17.75 -47.65 11.90
N CYS A 16 -17.81 -47.01 13.06
CA CYS A 16 -18.11 -45.59 13.17
C CYS A 16 -16.94 -44.79 12.57
N TYR A 17 -17.14 -44.16 11.42
CA TYR A 17 -16.24 -43.11 10.94
C TYR A 17 -16.47 -41.85 11.78
N GLY A 18 -15.52 -41.52 12.65
CA GLY A 18 -15.50 -40.23 13.34
C GLY A 18 -15.23 -39.10 12.35
N GLN A 19 -16.17 -38.17 12.23
CA GLN A 19 -16.00 -36.94 11.46
C GLN A 19 -15.04 -36.02 12.24
N GLN A 20 -13.82 -35.86 11.74
CA GLN A 20 -12.86 -34.90 12.29
C GLN A 20 -13.19 -33.50 11.74
N ASN A 21 -14.02 -32.75 12.48
CA ASN A 21 -14.24 -31.33 12.20
C ASN A 21 -12.95 -30.56 12.48
N SER A 22 -12.30 -30.05 11.43
CA SER A 22 -11.24 -29.06 11.55
C SER A 22 -11.84 -27.73 11.99
N THR A 23 -11.56 -27.33 13.23
CA THR A 23 -11.95 -26.03 13.77
C THR A 23 -11.12 -24.93 13.09
N ALA A 24 -11.73 -24.16 12.18
CA ALA A 24 -11.14 -22.94 11.68
C ALA A 24 -11.06 -21.90 12.82
N PRO A 25 -9.96 -21.14 12.98
CA PRO A 25 -9.85 -20.14 14.02
C PRO A 25 -10.93 -19.06 13.85
N PRO A 26 -11.51 -18.54 14.95
CA PRO A 26 -12.53 -17.51 14.88
C PRO A 26 -11.94 -16.25 14.23
N GLN A 27 -12.51 -15.85 13.10
CA GLN A 27 -12.21 -14.58 12.46
C GLN A 27 -12.83 -13.46 13.31
N GLY A 28 -12.06 -12.96 14.28
CA GLY A 28 -12.41 -11.75 15.02
C GLY A 28 -12.50 -10.53 14.08
N PRO A 29 -13.16 -9.44 14.48
CA PRO A 29 -13.30 -8.25 13.65
C PRO A 29 -11.93 -7.69 13.24
N ALA A 30 -11.63 -7.72 11.94
CA ALA A 30 -10.41 -7.12 11.40
C ALA A 30 -10.67 -5.67 11.02
N VAL A 31 -10.02 -4.71 11.69
CA VAL A 31 -10.03 -3.31 11.26
C VAL A 31 -9.13 -3.19 10.03
N ARG A 32 -9.73 -2.91 8.88
CA ARG A 32 -9.02 -2.64 7.63
C ARG A 32 -8.96 -1.12 7.43
N THR A 33 -7.76 -0.57 7.47
CA THR A 33 -7.51 0.84 7.11
C THR A 33 -6.90 0.88 5.71
N THR A 34 -7.42 1.76 4.86
CA THR A 34 -6.81 2.10 3.57
C THR A 34 -6.21 3.50 3.70
N SER A 35 -4.96 3.67 3.26
CA SER A 35 -4.28 4.95 3.22
C SER A 35 -3.89 5.24 1.78
N GLU A 36 -4.25 6.41 1.28
CA GLU A 36 -3.83 6.89 -0.03
C GLU A 36 -2.73 7.94 0.14
N GLU A 37 -1.59 7.72 -0.50
CA GLU A 37 -0.53 8.72 -0.62
C GLU A 37 -0.60 9.32 -2.03
N VAL A 38 -0.68 10.65 -2.09
CA VAL A 38 -0.72 11.39 -3.35
C VAL A 38 0.59 12.14 -3.52
N LEU A 39 1.36 11.80 -4.57
CA LEU A 39 2.54 12.56 -4.95
C LEU A 39 2.12 13.79 -5.77
N LEU A 40 2.56 14.97 -5.33
CA LEU A 40 2.41 16.24 -6.05
C LEU A 40 3.79 16.76 -6.45
N ASP A 41 3.96 17.09 -7.73
CA ASP A 41 5.15 17.76 -8.24
C ASP A 41 4.86 19.26 -8.34
N VAL A 42 5.66 20.09 -7.66
CA VAL A 42 5.47 21.54 -7.65
C VAL A 42 6.65 22.22 -8.30
N VAL A 43 6.38 23.04 -9.32
CA VAL A 43 7.38 23.89 -9.99
C VAL A 43 7.15 25.32 -9.57
N VAL A 44 8.13 25.87 -8.85
CA VAL A 44 8.08 27.26 -8.39
C VAL A 44 9.13 28.10 -9.13
N ARG A 45 8.69 29.21 -9.72
CA ARG A 45 9.56 30.14 -10.46
C ARG A 45 9.36 31.58 -10.01
N ASP A 46 10.40 32.38 -10.09
CA ASP A 46 10.33 33.84 -9.93
C ASP A 46 9.71 34.51 -11.18
N LYS A 47 9.47 35.82 -11.10
CA LYS A 47 8.93 36.60 -12.22
C LYS A 47 9.82 36.64 -13.48
N LYS A 48 11.10 36.29 -13.34
CA LYS A 48 12.07 36.21 -14.43
C LYS A 48 12.15 34.79 -15.01
N GLY A 49 11.41 33.84 -14.44
CA GLY A 49 11.38 32.44 -14.85
C GLY A 49 12.42 31.55 -14.18
N HIS A 50 13.25 32.07 -13.27
CA HIS A 50 14.25 31.26 -12.57
C HIS A 50 13.59 30.33 -11.55
N PRO A 51 14.06 29.08 -11.42
CA PRO A 51 13.54 28.16 -10.41
C PRO A 51 13.88 28.65 -8.99
N VAL A 52 12.91 28.56 -8.10
CA VAL A 52 13.09 28.79 -6.65
C VAL A 52 13.29 27.43 -5.97
N ASN A 53 14.51 27.14 -5.53
CA ASN A 53 14.91 25.79 -5.08
C ASN A 53 15.16 25.69 -3.56
N ASN A 54 15.02 26.79 -2.82
CA ASN A 54 15.28 26.87 -1.38
C ASN A 54 14.01 26.78 -0.53
N LEU A 55 12.90 26.31 -1.13
CA LEU A 55 11.63 26.11 -0.44
C LEU A 55 11.70 24.92 0.51
N LYS A 56 10.94 25.03 1.60
CA LYS A 56 10.87 24.06 2.68
C LYS A 56 9.44 23.58 2.86
N PRO A 57 9.21 22.41 3.51
CA PRO A 57 7.86 21.92 3.77
C PRO A 57 6.94 22.95 4.44
N GLU A 58 7.47 23.80 5.33
CA GLU A 58 6.69 24.83 6.04
C GLU A 58 6.13 25.92 5.13
N ASP A 59 6.71 26.09 3.94
CA ASP A 59 6.25 27.07 2.94
C ASP A 59 4.99 26.59 2.19
N PHE A 60 4.51 25.37 2.46
CA PHE A 60 3.37 24.76 1.78
C PHE A 60 2.26 24.36 2.75
N GLN A 61 1.02 24.55 2.30
CA GLN A 61 -0.16 23.90 2.86
C GLN A 61 -0.91 23.24 1.73
N VAL A 62 -1.19 21.95 1.87
CA VAL A 62 -1.96 21.18 0.89
C VAL A 62 -3.36 21.01 1.44
N PHE A 63 -4.35 21.46 0.68
CA PHE A 63 -5.75 21.23 0.99
C PHE A 63 -6.36 20.32 -0.06
N ASP A 64 -7.20 19.40 0.37
CA ASP A 64 -8.03 18.60 -0.51
C ASP A 64 -9.48 18.68 -0.02
N ASN A 65 -10.36 19.13 -0.91
CA ASN A 65 -11.75 19.49 -0.61
C ASN A 65 -11.90 20.42 0.60
N GLY A 66 -10.95 21.35 0.78
CA GLY A 66 -10.93 22.30 1.89
C GLY A 66 -10.35 21.77 3.21
N GLU A 67 -10.01 20.48 3.28
CA GLU A 67 -9.34 19.90 4.45
C GLU A 67 -7.82 19.94 4.31
N LEU A 68 -7.13 20.37 5.36
CA LEU A 68 -5.67 20.36 5.42
C LEU A 68 -5.14 18.92 5.40
N LYS A 69 -4.21 18.63 4.48
CA LYS A 69 -3.52 17.35 4.37
C LYS A 69 -2.07 17.47 4.83
N LYS A 70 -1.61 16.44 5.54
CA LYS A 70 -0.26 16.37 6.09
C LYS A 70 0.75 16.06 4.97
N ILE A 71 1.82 16.84 4.89
CA ILE A 71 2.98 16.54 4.04
C ILE A 71 3.86 15.53 4.77
N ILE A 72 3.99 14.32 4.22
CA ILE A 72 4.75 13.22 4.85
C ILE A 72 6.17 13.08 4.31
N ALA A 73 6.43 13.57 3.09
CA ALA A 73 7.74 13.55 2.46
C ALA A 73 7.92 14.80 1.60
N PHE A 74 9.15 15.31 1.56
CA PHE A 74 9.51 16.46 0.76
C PHE A 74 10.92 16.26 0.20
N ARG A 75 11.10 16.57 -1.09
CA ARG A 75 12.39 16.45 -1.78
C ARG A 75 12.48 17.47 -2.89
N LEU A 76 13.69 17.95 -3.17
CA LEU A 76 13.93 18.75 -4.35
C LEU A 76 14.00 17.83 -5.59
N VAL A 77 13.36 18.22 -6.67
CA VAL A 77 13.47 17.54 -7.98
C VAL A 77 14.16 18.50 -8.96
N GLN A 78 15.20 18.03 -9.62
CA GLN A 78 15.91 18.77 -10.65
C GLN A 78 15.96 17.93 -11.93
N GLY A 79 15.20 18.35 -12.95
CA GLY A 79 15.05 17.57 -14.18
C GLY A 79 14.42 16.20 -13.89
N GLY A 80 15.11 15.13 -14.29
CA GLY A 80 14.68 13.75 -14.08
C GLY A 80 15.16 13.12 -12.77
N GLU A 81 15.71 13.88 -11.83
CA GLU A 81 16.31 13.35 -10.60
C GLU A 81 15.70 13.96 -9.33
N ALA A 82 15.53 13.13 -8.30
CA ALA A 82 15.28 13.54 -6.93
C ALA A 82 16.60 13.78 -6.19
N VAL A 83 16.69 14.90 -5.47
CA VAL A 83 17.83 15.28 -4.63
C VAL A 83 17.41 15.18 -3.16
N ALA A 84 18.05 14.27 -2.42
CA ALA A 84 17.83 14.11 -0.99
C ALA A 84 18.58 15.18 -0.17
N ALA A 85 18.19 15.36 1.09
CA ALA A 85 18.80 16.35 1.99
C ALA A 85 20.32 16.19 2.18
N GLY A 86 20.89 15.00 1.89
CA GLY A 86 22.33 14.71 1.91
C GLY A 86 23.03 14.83 0.54
N GLY A 87 22.38 15.37 -0.48
CA GLY A 87 22.96 15.54 -1.83
C GLY A 87 22.99 14.28 -2.70
N SER A 88 22.52 13.14 -2.18
CA SER A 88 22.29 11.93 -2.99
C SER A 88 21.23 12.22 -4.06
N ARG A 89 21.54 11.83 -5.30
CA ARG A 89 20.65 11.99 -6.46
C ARG A 89 20.16 10.63 -6.91
N MET A 90 18.85 10.52 -7.15
CA MET A 90 18.24 9.30 -7.62
C MET A 90 17.37 9.58 -8.85
N PRO A 91 17.53 8.84 -9.96
CA PRO A 91 16.70 9.00 -11.13
C PRO A 91 15.25 8.67 -10.81
N LEU A 92 14.34 9.44 -11.42
CA LEU A 92 12.92 9.26 -11.30
C LEU A 92 12.42 8.29 -12.37
N ASP A 93 11.41 7.49 -12.03
CA ASP A 93 10.70 6.69 -13.03
C ASP A 93 9.99 7.63 -14.04
N PRO A 94 10.33 7.57 -15.34
CA PRO A 94 9.71 8.40 -16.37
C PRO A 94 8.21 8.15 -16.55
N LEU A 95 7.72 6.96 -16.19
CA LEU A 95 6.31 6.57 -16.32
C LEU A 95 5.50 6.80 -15.04
N ARG A 96 6.12 7.39 -14.01
CA ARG A 96 5.39 7.74 -12.79
C ARG A 96 4.24 8.68 -13.13
N GLN A 97 3.11 8.52 -12.43
CA GLN A 97 2.03 9.49 -12.54
C GLN A 97 2.47 10.84 -11.95
N VAL A 98 2.55 11.86 -12.81
CA VAL A 98 2.91 13.23 -12.41
C VAL A 98 1.64 14.06 -12.25
N ARG A 99 1.44 14.62 -11.05
CA ARG A 99 0.43 15.64 -10.78
C ARG A 99 1.14 16.98 -10.60
N LEU A 100 1.31 17.71 -11.71
CA LEU A 100 2.11 18.92 -11.76
C LEU A 100 1.29 20.17 -11.40
N VAL A 101 1.82 20.96 -10.47
CA VAL A 101 1.33 22.29 -10.14
C VAL A 101 2.43 23.30 -10.40
N THR A 102 2.13 24.39 -11.12
CA THR A 102 3.09 25.47 -11.39
C THR A 102 2.68 26.74 -10.66
N MET A 103 3.62 27.35 -9.95
CA MET A 103 3.42 28.61 -9.23
C MET A 103 4.46 29.64 -9.68
N ILE A 104 4.02 30.88 -9.93
CA ILE A 104 4.88 32.00 -10.31
C ILE A 104 4.80 33.06 -9.23
N PHE A 105 5.95 33.44 -8.68
CA PHE A 105 6.04 34.45 -7.64
C PHE A 105 6.35 35.82 -8.23
N GLN A 106 5.55 36.80 -7.85
CA GLN A 106 5.75 38.21 -8.20
C GLN A 106 6.29 38.93 -6.96
N CYS A 107 7.61 39.09 -6.90
CA CYS A 107 8.26 39.98 -5.92
C CYS A 107 8.39 41.38 -6.50
#